data_AF-A0A0A0LJQ2-F1
#
_entry.id   AF-A0A0A0LJQ2-F1
#
_cell.length_a   1.000
_cell.length_b   1.000
_cell.length_c   1.000
_cell.angle_alpha   90.00
_cell.angle_beta   90.00
_cell.angle_gamma   90.00
#
_symmetry.space_group_name_H-M   'P 1'
#
loop_
_entity.id
_entity.type
_entity.pdbx_description
1 polymer ?
#
loop_
_entity_poly.entity_id
_entity_poly.type
_entity_poly.pdbx_seq_one_letter_code
_entity_poly.pdbx_strand_id
1 'polypeptide(L)'
;MNDTDASEQEARQYIKDLIMELWKKMNEEVHALNNSPLFCKGFVEIVSILARISHTVYQHRDGHTIEEHETKDRVLSLFIKAV
;
A
#
# COMPACT_ATOMS: atom_id res chain seq x y z
N MET A 1 -17.92 -3.68 -10.91
CA MET A 1 -18.96 -4.58 -11.45
C MET A 1 -20.14 -3.74 -11.87
N ASN A 2 -20.94 -3.18 -10.96
CA ASN A 2 -22.18 -2.43 -11.29
C ASN A 2 -22.04 -1.25 -12.27
N ASP A 3 -20.89 -0.57 -12.29
CA ASP A 3 -20.70 0.59 -13.19
C ASP A 3 -20.53 0.19 -14.67
N THR A 4 -20.09 -1.04 -14.93
CA THR A 4 -19.71 -1.52 -16.27
C THR A 4 -20.24 -2.92 -16.59
N ASP A 5 -21.04 -3.49 -15.68
CA ASP A 5 -21.43 -4.90 -15.61
C ASP A 5 -20.27 -5.91 -15.76
N ALA A 6 -19.03 -5.47 -15.50
CA ALA A 6 -17.85 -6.32 -15.58
C ALA A 6 -17.81 -7.38 -14.46
N SER A 7 -17.14 -8.49 -14.73
CA SER A 7 -16.91 -9.55 -13.74
C SER A 7 -16.06 -9.06 -12.56
N GLU A 8 -16.10 -9.79 -11.44
CA GLU A 8 -15.24 -9.50 -10.29
C GLU A 8 -13.76 -9.57 -10.66
N GLN A 9 -13.37 -10.54 -11.50
CA GLN A 9 -12.00 -10.71 -11.94
C GLN A 9 -11.50 -9.50 -12.74
N GLU A 10 -12.31 -9.01 -13.69
CA GLU A 10 -11.98 -7.81 -14.47
C GLU A 10 -11.91 -6.57 -13.57
N ALA A 11 -12.84 -6.41 -12.63
CA ALA A 11 -12.82 -5.31 -11.68
C ALA A 11 -11.57 -5.35 -10.78
N ARG A 12 -11.17 -6.53 -10.30
CA ARG A 12 -9.93 -6.70 -9.52
C ARG A 12 -8.69 -6.39 -10.35
N GLN A 13 -8.65 -6.80 -11.62
CA GLN A 13 -7.53 -6.47 -12.50
C GLN A 13 -7.44 -4.97 -12.75
N TYR A 14 -8.57 -4.32 -13.02
CA TYR A 14 -8.63 -2.87 -13.17
C TYR A 14 -8.13 -2.12 -11.93
N ILE A 15 -8.51 -2.55 -10.72
CA ILE A 15 -7.99 -1.95 -9.47
C ILE A 15 -6.46 -2.15 -9.36
N LYS A 16 -5.92 -3.32 -9.72
CA LYS A 16 -4.47 -3.54 -9.72
C LYS A 16 -3.76 -2.60 -10.68
N ASP A 17 -4.31 -2.43 -11.88
CA ASP A 17 -3.76 -1.51 -12.89
C ASP A 17 -3.81 -0.06 -12.41
N LEU A 18 -4.93 0.34 -11.80
CA LEU A 18 -5.08 1.66 -11.20
C LEU A 18 -4.06 1.91 -10.08
N ILE A 19 -3.81 0.92 -9.22
CA ILE A 19 -2.78 1.02 -8.17
C ILE A 19 -1.39 1.20 -8.80
N MET A 20 -1.05 0.47 -9.86
CA MET A 20 0.23 0.63 -10.56
C MET A 20 0.39 2.04 -11.13
N GLU A 21 -0.66 2.59 -11.75
CA GLU A 21 -0.64 3.95 -12.28
C GLU A 21 -0.51 5.01 -11.17
N LEU A 22 -1.18 4.82 -10.03
CA LEU A 22 -1.05 5.70 -8.87
C LEU A 22 0.36 5.63 -8.26
N TRP A 23 1.00 4.47 -8.27
CA TRP A 23 2.40 4.33 -7.83
C TRP A 23 3.37 5.12 -8.73
N LYS A 24 3.18 5.09 -10.05
CA LYS A 24 4.00 5.88 -10.98
C LYS A 24 3.90 7.37 -10.66
N LYS A 25 2.66 7.88 -10.53
CA LYS A 25 2.40 9.27 -10.16
C LYS A 25 3.00 9.62 -8.80
N MET A 26 2.83 8.77 -7.79
CA MET A 26 3.39 9.01 -6.46
C MET A 26 4.93 9.06 -6.50
N ASN A 27 5.59 8.23 -7.30
CA ASN A 27 7.05 8.27 -7.43
C ASN A 27 7.54 9.58 -8.08
N GLU A 28 6.83 10.07 -9.10
CA GLU A 28 7.11 11.37 -9.72
C GLU A 28 6.96 12.51 -8.71
N GLU A 29 5.87 12.51 -7.94
CA GLU A 29 5.62 13.51 -6.89
C GLU A 29 6.66 13.43 -5.76
N VAL A 30 6.98 12.23 -5.27
CA VAL A 30 8.04 12.03 -4.26
C VAL A 30 9.38 12.56 -4.76
N HIS A 31 9.71 12.33 -6.02
CA HIS A 31 10.93 12.88 -6.63
C HIS A 31 10.89 14.42 -6.71
N ALA A 32 9.76 15.01 -7.11
CA ALA A 32 9.58 16.46 -7.15
C ALA A 32 9.67 17.10 -5.75
N LEU A 33 8.99 16.49 -4.76
CA LEU A 33 8.91 16.99 -3.39
C LEU A 33 10.22 16.84 -2.61
N ASN A 34 11.00 15.78 -2.87
CA ASN A 34 12.32 15.61 -2.24
C ASN A 34 13.32 16.71 -2.60
N ASN A 35 13.11 17.36 -3.74
CA ASN A 35 13.90 18.51 -4.21
C ASN A 35 13.24 19.86 -3.86
N SER A 36 12.04 19.84 -3.28
CA SER A 36 11.26 21.02 -2.93
C SER A 36 11.47 21.42 -1.48
N PRO A 37 11.48 22.73 -1.15
CA PRO A 37 11.51 23.19 0.24
C PRO A 37 10.13 23.11 0.94
N LEU A 38 9.05 22.74 0.22
CA LEU A 38 7.68 22.79 0.74
C LEU A 38 7.41 21.77 1.85
N PHE A 39 8.05 20.60 1.80
CA PHE A 39 7.89 19.54 2.79
C PHE A 39 9.26 19.03 3.24
N CYS A 40 9.37 18.61 4.49
CA CYS A 40 10.58 17.94 4.95
C CYS A 40 10.66 16.53 4.35
N LYS A 41 11.88 16.04 4.08
CA LYS A 41 12.11 14.71 3.50
C LYS A 41 11.41 13.59 4.27
N GLY A 42 11.45 13.66 5.60
CA GLY A 42 10.79 12.67 6.46
C GLY A 42 9.27 12.59 6.26
N PHE A 43 8.60 13.70 5.96
CA PHE A 43 7.17 13.68 5.66
C PHE A 43 6.88 12.93 4.35
N VAL A 44 7.65 13.23 3.30
CA VAL A 44 7.53 12.56 1.99
C VAL A 44 7.82 11.06 2.09
N GLU A 45 8.80 10.67 2.91
CA GLU A 45 9.13 9.28 3.20
C GLU A 45 7.98 8.56 3.94
N ILE A 46 7.38 9.19 4.96
CA ILE A 46 6.27 8.61 5.72
C ILE A 46 5.06 8.31 4.82
N VAL A 47 4.71 9.22 3.89
CA VAL A 47 3.61 9.00 2.94
C VAL A 47 3.87 7.77 2.07
N SER A 48 5.11 7.62 1.58
CA SER A 48 5.52 6.48 0.76
C SER A 48 5.48 5.17 1.56
N ILE A 49 5.91 5.21 2.82
CA ILE A 49 5.85 4.06 3.74
C ILE A 49 4.41 3.67 4.02
N LEU A 50 3.50 4.63 4.23
CA LEU A 50 2.10 4.35 4.50
C LEU A 50 1.45 3.56 3.36
N ALA A 51 1.69 3.93 2.10
CA ALA A 51 1.23 3.16 0.95
C ALA A 51 1.74 1.70 0.98
N ARG A 52 3.03 1.49 1.30
CA ARG A 52 3.62 0.14 1.41
C ARG A 52 3.04 -0.67 2.57
N ILE A 53 2.75 -0.02 3.70
CA ILE A 53 2.09 -0.65 4.84
C ILE A 53 0.70 -1.11 4.42
N SER A 54 -0.10 -0.26 3.75
CA SER A 54 -1.43 -0.64 3.26
C SER A 54 -1.37 -1.88 2.35
N HIS A 55 -0.42 -1.91 1.41
CA HIS A 55 -0.21 -3.10 0.57
C HIS A 55 0.10 -4.35 1.40
N THR A 56 0.96 -4.22 2.40
CA THR A 56 1.36 -5.34 3.26
C THR A 56 0.20 -5.86 4.11
N VAL A 57 -0.57 -4.94 4.70
CA VAL A 57 -1.70 -5.25 5.58
C VAL A 57 -2.84 -5.92 4.81
N TYR A 58 -3.10 -5.50 3.57
CA TYR A 58 -4.23 -6.00 2.76
C TYR A 58 -3.84 -7.02 1.66
N GLN A 59 -2.59 -7.52 1.67
CA GLN A 59 -2.07 -8.37 0.59
C GLN A 59 -2.90 -9.66 0.38
N HIS A 60 -3.37 -10.27 1.46
CA HIS A 60 -4.04 -11.56 1.44
C HIS A 60 -5.52 -11.47 1.82
N ARG A 61 -5.85 -10.57 2.74
CA ARG A 61 -7.18 -10.39 3.36
C ARG A 61 -7.17 -9.10 4.17
N ASP A 62 -8.23 -8.82 4.91
CA ASP A 62 -8.18 -7.79 5.95
C ASP A 62 -7.21 -8.20 7.05
N GLY A 63 -5.99 -7.66 7.02
CA GLY A 63 -5.00 -7.83 8.09
C GLY A 63 -5.03 -6.71 9.13
N HIS A 64 -5.93 -5.73 9.00
CA HIS A 64 -6.00 -4.59 9.92
C HIS A 64 -6.96 -4.87 11.08
N THR A 65 -8.15 -5.36 10.76
CA THR A 65 -9.20 -5.58 11.77
C THR A 65 -9.36 -7.04 12.16
N ILE A 66 -8.84 -7.97 11.35
CA ILE A 66 -8.88 -9.40 11.62
C ILE A 66 -7.48 -9.86 12.09
N GLU A 67 -7.39 -10.21 13.36
CA GLU A 67 -6.13 -10.59 14.02
C GLU A 67 -5.71 -12.05 13.78
N GLU A 68 -5.99 -12.59 12.59
CA GLU A 68 -5.73 -14.00 12.27
C GLU A 68 -4.74 -14.12 11.09
N HIS A 69 -4.03 -15.25 11.04
CA HIS A 69 -3.19 -15.67 9.92
C HIS A 69 -1.91 -14.85 9.64
N GLU A 70 -1.54 -14.62 8.36
CA GLU A 70 -0.20 -14.20 7.94
C GLU A 70 0.22 -12.85 8.51
N THR A 71 -0.73 -11.93 8.72
CA THR A 71 -0.43 -10.61 9.29
C THR A 71 0.03 -10.73 10.74
N LYS A 72 -0.63 -11.58 11.54
CA LYS A 72 -0.23 -11.85 12.93
C LYS A 72 1.14 -12.51 13.00
N ASP A 73 1.39 -13.51 12.16
CA ASP A 73 2.69 -14.20 12.12
C ASP A 73 3.82 -13.24 11.74
N ARG A 74 3.57 -12.34 10.78
CA ARG A 74 4.54 -11.32 10.35
C ARG A 74 4.83 -10.30 11.44
N VAL A 75 3.80 -9.82 12.16
CA VAL A 75 3.97 -8.92 13.31
C VAL A 75 4.78 -9.59 14.42
N LEU A 76 4.43 -10.82 14.79
CA LEU A 76 5.18 -11.58 15.80
C LEU A 76 6.64 -11.79 15.39
N SER A 77 6.88 -12.10 14.12
CA SER A 77 8.24 -12.30 13.61
C SER A 77 9.07 -11.02 13.58
N LEU A 78 8.47 -9.85 13.31
CA LEU A 78 9.20 -8.60 13.16
C LEU A 78 9.46 -7.88 14.48
N PHE A 79 8.51 -7.96 15.41
CA PHE A 79 8.53 -7.12 16.62
C PHE A 79 8.78 -7.89 17.92
N ILE A 80 8.47 -9.19 17.95
CA ILE A 80 8.49 -9.98 19.20
C ILE A 80 9.60 -11.04 19.18
N LYS A 81 9.73 -11.78 18.08
CA LYS A 81 10.75 -12.82 17.95
C LYS A 81 12.10 -12.18 17.66
N ALA A 82 13.11 -12.47 18.50
CA ALA A 82 14.48 -12.11 18.21
C ALA A 82 14.97 -12.88 16.97
N VAL A 83 15.76 -12.20 16.13
CA VAL A 83 16.42 -12.78 14.94
C VAL A 83 17.54 -13.71 15.37
#